data_AF-A0A6C0H618-F1
#
_entry.id   AF-A0A6C0H618-F1
#
_cell.length_a   1.000
_cell.length_b   1.000
_cell.length_c   1.000
_cell.angle_alpha   90.00
_cell.angle_beta   90.00
_cell.angle_gamma   90.00
#
_symmetry.space_group_name_H-M   'P 1'
#
loop_
_entity.id
_entity.type
_entity.pdbx_description
1 polymer ?
#
loop_
_entity_poly.entity_id
_entity_poly.type
_entity_poly.pdbx_seq_one_letter_code
_entity_poly.pdbx_strand_id
1 'polypeptide(L)'
;MHKYFAEFIGTLLLTFVIIKTGNYFAIGLILAICVFIFEGVSDCCFNPAVAIAFFHMNKISQNDLFFYIIVEICGALVAVEIVKLIKL
;
A
#
# COMPACT_ATOMS: atom_id res chain seq x y z
N MET A 1 -6.14 9.62 10.43
CA MET A 1 -5.27 10.32 9.46
C MET A 1 -3.93 9.62 9.29
N HIS A 2 -3.18 9.34 10.36
CA HIS A 2 -1.87 8.66 10.25
C HIS A 2 -1.94 7.29 9.55
N LYS A 3 -2.96 6.47 9.84
CA LYS A 3 -3.17 5.18 9.18
C LYS A 3 -3.38 5.27 7.67
N TYR A 4 -4.19 6.22 7.20
CA TYR A 4 -4.43 6.40 5.76
C TYR A 4 -3.19 6.87 5.01
N PHE A 5 -2.36 7.68 5.66
CA PHE A 5 -1.07 8.07 5.10
C PHE A 5 -0.11 6.89 5.01
N ALA A 6 -0.07 6.02 6.03
CA ALA A 6 0.72 4.78 5.98
C ALA A 6 0.26 3.87 4.83
N GLU A 7 -1.05 3.63 4.68
CA GLU A 7 -1.61 2.84 3.58
C GLU A 7 -1.24 3.42 2.20
N PHE A 8 -1.37 4.75 2.04
CA PHE A 8 -0.96 5.44 0.81
C PHE A 8 0.53 5.23 0.50
N ILE A 9 1.42 5.47 1.46
CA ILE A 9 2.88 5.37 1.24
C ILE A 9 3.29 3.92 1.00
N GLY A 10 2.74 2.97 1.76
CA GLY A 10 3.02 1.55 1.59
C GLY A 10 2.63 1.05 0.21
N THR A 11 1.42 1.37 -0.27
CA THR A 11 0.99 0.99 -1.63
C THR A 11 1.77 1.71 -2.71
N LEU A 12 2.11 2.99 -2.53
CA LEU A 12 2.96 3.73 -3.46
C LEU A 12 4.31 3.04 -3.64
N LEU A 13 5.02 2.76 -2.53
CA LEU A 13 6.34 2.14 -2.57
C LEU A 13 6.29 0.73 -3.16
N LEU A 14 5.31 -0.07 -2.73
CA LEU A 14 5.11 -1.42 -3.26
C LEU A 14 4.87 -1.39 -4.77
N THR A 15 3.94 -0.55 -5.23
CA THR A 15 3.59 -0.43 -6.65
C THR A 15 4.75 0.10 -7.48
N PHE A 16 5.49 1.08 -6.96
CA PHE A 16 6.69 1.61 -7.62
C PHE A 16 7.72 0.51 -7.87
N VAL A 17 8.03 -0.30 -6.85
CA VAL A 17 8.99 -1.41 -6.98
C VAL A 17 8.49 -2.49 -7.94
N ILE A 18 7.19 -2.81 -7.92
CA ILE A 18 6.58 -3.74 -8.89
C ILE A 18 6.84 -3.24 -10.31
N ILE A 19 6.49 -1.99 -10.62
CA ILE A 19 6.59 -1.44 -11.97
C ILE A 19 8.06 -1.30 -12.41
N LYS A 20 8.94 -0.79 -11.56
CA LYS A 20 10.34 -0.52 -11.93
C LYS A 20 11.20 -1.77 -12.06
N THR A 21 10.93 -2.80 -11.26
CA THR A 21 11.84 -3.94 -11.16
C THR A 21 11.25 -5.23 -11.71
N GLY A 22 9.94 -5.47 -11.53
CA GLY A 22 9.33 -6.78 -11.77
C GLY A 22 9.98 -7.93 -10.99
N ASN A 23 10.88 -7.65 -10.04
CA ASN A 23 11.69 -8.64 -9.35
C ASN A 23 10.97 -9.09 -8.08
N TYR A 24 10.61 -10.37 -8.02
CA TYR A 24 9.85 -10.94 -6.91
C TYR A 24 10.52 -10.76 -5.54
N PHE A 25 11.85 -10.80 -5.48
CA PHE A 25 12.58 -10.60 -4.23
C PHE A 25 12.50 -9.15 -3.76
N ALA A 26 12.69 -8.19 -4.67
CA ALA A 26 12.55 -6.77 -4.35
C ALA A 26 11.13 -6.41 -3.91
N ILE A 27 10.11 -6.97 -4.58
CA ILE A 27 8.70 -6.77 -4.24
C ILE A 27 8.39 -7.31 -2.84
N GLY A 28 8.84 -8.53 -2.52
CA GLY A 28 8.67 -9.10 -1.19
C GLY A 28 9.40 -8.30 -0.11
N LEU A 29 10.62 -7.87 -0.40
CA LEU A 29 11.44 -7.10 0.54
C LEU A 29 10.82 -5.73 0.85
N ILE A 30 10.35 -4.98 -0.15
CA ILE A 30 9.74 -3.68 0.11
C ILE A 30 8.44 -3.81 0.90
N LEU A 31 7.63 -4.84 0.62
CA LEU A 31 6.43 -5.12 1.40
C LEU A 31 6.79 -5.38 2.87
N ALA A 32 7.78 -6.25 3.12
CA ALA A 32 8.23 -6.56 4.47
C ALA A 32 8.74 -5.32 5.22
N ILE A 33 9.49 -4.44 4.55
CA ILE A 33 9.97 -3.18 5.12
C ILE A 33 8.80 -2.25 5.46
N CYS A 34 7.84 -2.08 4.55
CA CYS A 34 6.66 -1.25 4.79
C CYS A 34 5.85 -1.74 5.99
N VAL A 35 5.61 -3.05 6.08
CA VAL A 35 4.93 -3.66 7.25
C VAL A 35 5.70 -3.36 8.53
N PHE A 36 7.01 -3.64 8.56
CA PHE A 36 7.84 -3.39 9.74
C PHE A 36 7.81 -1.93 10.23
N ILE A 37 7.79 -0.97 9.30
CA ILE A 37 7.75 0.46 9.64
C ILE A 37 6.37 0.89 10.12
N PHE A 38 5.30 0.34 9.54
CA PHE A 38 3.94 0.84 9.74
C PHE A 38 3.05 -0.03 10.65
N GLU A 39 3.54 -1.15 11.19
CA GLU A 39 2.78 -2.11 12.02
C GLU A 39 2.12 -1.49 13.28
N GLY A 40 2.58 -0.34 13.78
CA GLY A 40 1.94 0.42 14.87
C GLY A 40 1.07 1.60 14.42
N VAL A 41 0.97 1.85 13.10
CA VAL A 41 0.35 3.04 12.50
C VAL A 41 -0.91 2.68 11.71
N SER A 42 -0.86 1.62 10.91
CA SER A 42 -2.00 1.07 10.17
C SER A 42 -2.00 -0.46 10.22
N ASP A 43 -3.07 -1.06 9.69
CA ASP A 43 -3.19 -2.52 9.58
C ASP A 43 -2.34 -3.11 8.44
N CYS A 44 -1.57 -2.25 7.75
CA CYS A 44 -0.62 -2.59 6.70
C CYS A 44 -1.24 -3.43 5.58
N CYS A 45 -2.43 -3.03 5.11
CA CYS A 45 -3.13 -3.76 4.05
C CYS A 45 -2.41 -3.56 2.70
N PHE A 46 -2.10 -2.31 2.39
CA PHE A 46 -1.44 -1.83 1.17
C PHE A 46 -2.06 -2.36 -0.12
N ASN A 47 -3.30 -2.87 -0.06
CA ASN A 47 -3.97 -3.63 -1.09
C ASN A 47 -5.48 -3.75 -0.78
N PRO A 48 -6.37 -3.33 -1.71
CA PRO A 48 -7.81 -3.41 -1.51
C PRO A 48 -8.34 -4.80 -1.18
N ALA A 49 -7.78 -5.86 -1.77
CA ALA A 49 -8.20 -7.23 -1.48
C ALA A 49 -7.82 -7.65 -0.05
N VAL A 50 -6.67 -7.21 0.45
CA VAL A 50 -6.24 -7.46 1.83
C VAL A 50 -7.10 -6.66 2.80
N ALA A 51 -7.40 -5.40 2.49
CA ALA A 51 -8.31 -4.57 3.28
C ALA A 51 -9.71 -5.20 3.38
N ILE A 52 -10.27 -5.70 2.28
CA ILE A 52 -11.55 -6.44 2.27
C ILE A 52 -11.47 -7.69 3.16
N ALA A 53 -10.40 -8.47 3.05
CA ALA A 53 -10.21 -9.65 3.88
C ALA A 53 -10.12 -9.28 5.37
N PHE A 54 -9.39 -8.22 5.71
CA PHE A 54 -9.24 -7.74 7.08
C PHE A 54 -10.55 -7.19 7.64
N PHE A 55 -11.35 -6.51 6.82
CA PHE A 55 -12.70 -6.10 7.20
C PHE A 55 -13.57 -7.32 7.52
N HIS A 56 -13.54 -8.35 6.67
CA HIS A 56 -14.30 -9.58 6.90
C HIS A 56 -13.84 -10.34 8.15
N MET A 57 -12.57 -10.20 8.53
CA MET A 57 -12.01 -10.71 9.78
C MET A 57 -12.28 -9.81 10.99
N ASN A 58 -13.05 -8.72 10.85
CA ASN A 58 -13.30 -7.70 11.87
C ASN A 58 -12.03 -7.02 12.41
N LYS A 59 -10.96 -6.95 11.60
CA LYS A 59 -9.71 -6.25 11.97
C LYS A 59 -9.78 -4.74 11.74
N ILE A 60 -10.53 -4.32 10.72
CA ILE A 60 -10.72 -2.90 10.39
C ILE A 60 -12.21 -2.55 10.34
N SER A 61 -12.54 -1.27 10.56
CA SER A 61 -13.92 -0.79 10.48
C SER A 61 -14.38 -0.63 9.02
N GLN A 62 -15.70 -0.50 8.79
CA GLN A 62 -16.25 -0.21 7.46
C GLN A 62 -15.74 1.13 6.89
N ASN A 63 -15.58 2.15 7.76
CA ASN A 63 -15.00 3.42 7.35
C ASN A 63 -13.55 3.24 6.92
N ASP A 64 -12.78 2.45 7.66
CA ASP A 64 -11.39 2.17 7.32
C ASP A 64 -11.27 1.41 6.02
N LEU A 65 -12.11 0.40 5.79
CA LEU A 65 -12.17 -0.28 4.50
C LEU A 65 -12.34 0.71 3.34
N PHE A 66 -13.34 1.59 3.44
CA PHE A 66 -13.62 2.58 2.39
C PHE A 66 -12.43 3.52 2.16
N PHE A 67 -11.87 4.09 3.23
CA PHE A 67 -10.75 5.01 3.11
C PHE A 67 -9.43 4.33 2.71
N TYR A 68 -9.17 3.11 3.17
CA TYR A 68 -7.99 2.32 2.80
C TYR A 68 -7.99 2.07 1.30
N ILE A 69 -9.09 1.54 0.75
CA ILE A 69 -9.20 1.29 -0.70
C ILE A 69 -8.92 2.57 -1.51
N ILE A 70 -9.47 3.71 -1.09
CA ILE A 70 -9.24 4.98 -1.78
C ILE A 70 -7.76 5.36 -1.76
N VAL A 71 -7.14 5.37 -0.58
CA VAL A 71 -5.74 5.83 -0.46
C VAL A 71 -4.74 4.84 -1.04
N GLU A 72 -5.01 3.54 -0.99
CA GLU A 72 -4.23 2.49 -1.66
C GLU A 72 -4.27 2.70 -3.19
N ILE A 73 -5.45 2.90 -3.77
CA ILE A 73 -5.61 3.21 -5.21
C ILE A 73 -4.88 4.51 -5.55
N CYS A 74 -5.04 5.58 -4.75
CA CYS A 74 -4.32 6.82 -4.97
C CYS A 74 -2.79 6.62 -4.89
N GLY A 75 -2.29 5.84 -3.93
CA GLY A 75 -0.87 5.52 -3.79
C GLY A 75 -0.33 4.80 -5.02
N ALA A 76 -1.05 3.80 -5.52
CA ALA A 76 -0.70 3.08 -6.74
C ALA A 76 -0.66 4.00 -7.98
N LEU A 77 -1.65 4.88 -8.14
CA LEU A 77 -1.70 5.84 -9.25
C LEU A 77 -0.56 6.85 -9.18
N VAL A 78 -0.23 7.35 -7.99
CA VAL A 78 0.92 8.26 -7.80
C VAL A 78 2.23 7.54 -8.15
N ALA A 79 2.38 6.26 -7.78
CA ALA A 79 3.54 5.48 -8.19
C ALA A 79 3.69 5.40 -9.72
N VAL A 80 2.59 5.20 -10.46
CA VAL A 80 2.58 5.22 -11.93
C VAL A 80 3.08 6.56 -12.47
N GLU A 81 2.57 7.68 -11.95
CA GLU A 81 2.99 9.01 -12.41
C GLU A 81 4.47 9.30 -12.07
N ILE A 82 4.95 8.88 -10.89
CA ILE A 82 6.36 8.97 -10.52
C ILE A 82 7.22 8.17 -11.52
N VAL A 83 6.83 6.95 -11.88
CA VAL A 83 7.58 6.14 -12.85
C VAL A 83 7.63 6.82 -14.23
N LYS A 84 6.54 7.44 -14.69
CA LYS A 84 6.52 8.19 -15.96
C LYS A 84 7.42 9.42 -15.94
N LEU A 85 7.47 10.13 -14.81
CA LEU A 85 8.30 11.33 -14.64
C LEU A 85 9.80 10.98 -14.57
N ILE A 86 10.13 9.90 -13.87
CA ILE A 86 11.49 9.38 -13.78
C ILE A 86 11.76 8.59 -15.07
N LYS A 87 12.20 9.29 -16.12
CA LYS A 87 12.69 8.76 -17.42
C LYS A 87 13.93 7.87 -17.24
N LEU A 88 13.78 6.76 -16.53
CA LEU A 88 14.74 5.67 -16.37
C LEU A 88 14.12 4.40 -16.92
#